data_AF-A0A974Z322-F1
#
_entry.id   AF-A0A974Z322-F1
#
_cell.length_a   1.000
_cell.length_b   1.000
_cell.length_c   1.000
_cell.angle_alpha   90.00
_cell.angle_beta   90.00
_cell.angle_gamma   90.00
#
_symmetry.space_group_name_H-M   'P 1'
#
loop_
_entity.id
_entity.type
_entity.pdbx_description
1 polymer ?
#
loop_
_entity_poly.entity_id
_entity_poly.type
_entity_poly.pdbx_seq_one_letter_code
_entity_poly.pdbx_strand_id
1 'polypeptide(L)'
;MTNEQKERITAMRHDGYGYTTIAKAVGLTKDNVKAYCRAHDLAGVKAQSNARITPDQSFCQGCGKPLHQIPGRKKLKFCSPDCRQQWWNTHPDQIERKAVYSFTCAYCGNQFTAYGNSSRKYCCHSCYIAARFRGGESHD
;
A
#
# COMPACT_ATOMS: atom_id res chain seq x y z
N MET A 1 -6.02 -11.47 13.19
CA MET A 1 -6.83 -10.29 12.85
C MET A 1 -6.05 -9.05 13.27
N THR A 2 -5.64 -8.20 12.33
CA THR A 2 -4.86 -6.98 12.59
C THR A 2 -5.75 -5.84 13.09
N ASN A 3 -5.17 -4.78 13.69
CA ASN A 3 -5.95 -3.61 14.13
C ASN A 3 -6.68 -2.93 12.95
N GLU A 4 -6.02 -2.80 11.80
CA GLU A 4 -6.65 -2.28 10.58
C GLU A 4 -7.84 -3.14 10.12
N GLN A 5 -7.72 -4.47 10.20
CA GLN A 5 -8.85 -5.37 9.89
C GLN A 5 -10.02 -5.16 10.85
N LYS A 6 -9.76 -4.95 12.15
CA LYS A 6 -10.78 -4.69 13.17
C LYS A 6 -11.51 -3.37 12.90
N GLU A 7 -10.78 -2.31 12.60
CA GLU A 7 -11.32 -1.00 12.23
C GLU A 7 -12.20 -1.10 10.99
N ARG A 8 -11.72 -1.78 9.94
CA ARG A 8 -12.49 -2.01 8.71
C ARG A 8 -13.75 -2.84 8.94
N ILE A 9 -13.68 -3.90 9.76
CA ILE A 9 -14.88 -4.68 10.12
C ILE A 9 -15.91 -3.78 10.81
N THR A 10 -15.47 -2.95 11.76
CA THR A 10 -16.34 -2.07 12.53
C THR A 10 -17.02 -1.03 11.64
N ALA A 11 -16.24 -0.32 10.81
CA ALA A 11 -16.76 0.65 9.85
C ALA A 11 -17.78 0.02 8.88
N MET A 12 -17.44 -1.13 8.28
CA MET A 12 -18.34 -1.80 7.35
C MET A 12 -19.61 -2.35 8.02
N ARG A 13 -19.55 -2.70 9.32
CA ARG A 13 -20.76 -3.07 10.07
C ARG A 13 -21.66 -1.88 10.32
N HIS A 14 -21.10 -0.71 10.63
CA HIS A 14 -21.87 0.53 10.77
C HIS A 14 -22.51 0.98 9.45
N ASP A 15 -21.82 0.77 8.33
CA ASP A 15 -22.35 1.00 6.97
C ASP A 15 -23.42 -0.04 6.55
N GLY A 16 -23.76 -1.00 7.41
CA GLY A 16 -24.81 -1.99 7.15
C GLY A 16 -24.40 -3.11 6.20
N TYR A 17 -23.11 -3.45 6.09
CA TYR A 17 -22.65 -4.62 5.35
C TYR A 17 -22.78 -5.92 6.15
N GLY A 18 -23.08 -7.01 5.44
CA GLY A 18 -23.18 -8.36 6.01
C GLY A 18 -21.81 -9.02 6.21
N TYR A 19 -21.73 -10.02 7.10
CA TYR A 19 -20.48 -10.70 7.45
C TYR A 19 -19.73 -11.28 6.25
N THR A 20 -20.44 -11.83 5.26
CA THR A 20 -19.83 -12.39 4.05
C THR A 20 -19.12 -11.31 3.21
N THR A 21 -19.74 -10.13 3.10
CA THR A 21 -19.19 -8.99 2.36
C THR A 21 -17.94 -8.47 3.03
N ILE A 22 -18.01 -8.29 4.34
CA ILE A 22 -16.89 -7.82 5.14
C ILE A 22 -15.73 -8.80 5.05
N ALA A 23 -15.99 -10.10 5.25
CA ALA A 23 -15.00 -11.16 5.17
C ALA A 23 -14.19 -11.10 3.86
N LYS A 24 -14.88 -10.99 2.71
CA LYS A 24 -14.23 -10.84 1.40
C LYS A 24 -13.42 -9.55 1.29
N ALA A 25 -13.95 -8.42 1.78
CA ALA A 25 -13.29 -7.12 1.68
C ALA A 25 -12.01 -7.02 2.53
N VAL A 26 -12.00 -7.61 3.72
CA VAL A 26 -10.85 -7.59 4.65
C VAL A 26 -9.93 -8.80 4.52
N GLY A 27 -10.28 -9.77 3.67
CA GLY A 27 -9.48 -10.98 3.43
C GLY A 27 -9.49 -11.97 4.61
N LEU A 28 -10.62 -12.07 5.33
CA LEU A 28 -10.78 -12.98 6.47
C LEU A 28 -11.90 -14.00 6.20
N THR A 29 -11.97 -15.04 7.03
CA THR A 29 -13.10 -15.96 7.00
C THR A 29 -14.35 -15.30 7.62
N LYS A 30 -15.53 -15.71 7.15
CA LYS A 30 -16.82 -15.26 7.70
C LYS A 30 -16.91 -15.50 9.21
N ASP A 31 -16.35 -16.61 9.70
CA ASP A 31 -16.40 -16.96 11.12
C ASP A 31 -15.51 -16.05 11.98
N ASN A 32 -14.34 -15.64 11.47
CA ASN A 32 -13.50 -14.64 12.13
C ASN A 32 -14.25 -13.30 12.28
N VAL A 33 -14.92 -12.84 11.22
CA VAL A 33 -15.73 -11.62 11.26
C VAL A 33 -16.89 -11.77 12.23
N LYS A 34 -17.57 -12.92 12.23
CA LYS A 34 -18.69 -13.22 13.14
C LYS A 34 -18.27 -13.23 14.60
N ALA A 35 -17.13 -13.86 14.92
CA ALA A 35 -16.57 -13.90 16.26
C ALA A 35 -16.22 -12.49 16.75
N TYR A 36 -15.54 -11.70 15.92
CA TYR A 36 -15.23 -10.30 16.23
C TYR A 36 -16.50 -9.47 16.46
N CYS A 37 -17.47 -9.54 15.55
CA CYS A 37 -18.70 -8.75 15.68
C CYS A 37 -19.51 -9.11 16.93
N ARG A 38 -19.47 -10.38 17.38
CA ARG A 38 -20.13 -10.81 18.63
C ARG A 38 -19.42 -10.31 19.88
N ALA A 39 -18.09 -10.28 19.87
CA ALA A 39 -17.29 -9.83 21.02
C ALA A 39 -17.30 -8.30 21.21
N HIS A 40 -17.70 -7.55 20.19
CA HIS A 40 -17.69 -6.08 20.16
C HIS A 40 -19.10 -5.47 19.98
N ASP A 41 -20.16 -6.22 20.31
CA ASP A 41 -21.56 -5.74 20.25
C ASP A 41 -22.02 -5.21 18.88
N LEU A 42 -21.34 -5.61 17.79
CA LEU A 42 -21.72 -5.32 16.41
C LEU A 42 -22.73 -6.37 15.87
N ALA A 43 -23.18 -7.26 16.74
CA ALA A 43 -24.19 -8.27 16.47
C ALA A 43 -25.59 -7.67 16.64
N GLY A 44 -26.33 -7.52 15.54
CA GLY A 44 -27.69 -6.96 15.57
C GLY A 44 -28.02 -6.04 14.39
N VAL A 45 -26.99 -5.40 13.81
CA VAL A 45 -27.15 -4.60 12.58
C VAL A 45 -27.42 -5.55 11.40
N LYS A 46 -28.68 -5.66 10.98
CA LYS A 46 -29.05 -6.38 9.76
C LYS A 46 -28.48 -5.62 8.56
N ALA A 47 -27.95 -6.36 7.59
CA ALA A 47 -27.44 -5.72 6.39
C ALA A 47 -28.60 -5.02 5.65
N GLN A 48 -28.38 -3.79 5.17
CA GLN A 48 -29.42 -3.04 4.45
C GLN A 48 -29.86 -3.74 3.16
N SER A 49 -28.99 -4.59 2.58
CA SER A 49 -29.38 -5.48 1.50
C SER A 49 -28.70 -6.86 1.63
N ASN A 50 -29.45 -7.90 1.27
CA ASN A 50 -28.93 -9.24 1.02
C ASN A 50 -28.40 -9.38 -0.42
N ALA A 51 -28.03 -8.28 -1.08
CA ALA A 51 -27.51 -8.32 -2.44
C ALA A 51 -26.33 -9.29 -2.46
N ARG A 52 -26.53 -10.43 -3.14
CA ARG A 52 -25.51 -11.47 -3.24
C ARG A 52 -24.34 -10.85 -3.99
N ILE A 53 -23.20 -10.78 -3.31
CA ILE A 53 -21.92 -10.38 -3.91
C ILE A 53 -21.74 -11.21 -5.17
N THR A 54 -21.79 -10.58 -6.34
CA THR A 54 -21.51 -11.26 -7.59
C THR A 54 -20.05 -11.76 -7.58
N PRO A 55 -19.72 -12.85 -8.29
CA PRO A 55 -18.35 -13.39 -8.31
C PRO A 55 -17.30 -12.35 -8.70
N ASP A 56 -17.66 -11.38 -9.55
CA ASP A 56 -16.78 -10.31 -10.04
C ASP A 56 -16.75 -9.07 -9.15
N GLN A 57 -17.54 -9.04 -8.07
CA GLN A 57 -17.56 -7.93 -7.12
C GLN A 57 -16.24 -7.93 -6.32
N SER A 58 -15.44 -6.90 -6.58
CA SER A 58 -14.21 -6.61 -5.84
C SER A 58 -14.48 -5.47 -4.86
N PHE A 59 -13.59 -5.31 -3.87
CA PHE A 59 -13.70 -4.28 -2.86
C PHE A 59 -12.48 -3.36 -2.90
N CYS A 60 -12.69 -2.09 -2.56
CA CYS A 60 -11.62 -1.12 -2.43
C CYS A 60 -10.65 -1.58 -1.34
N GLN A 61 -9.36 -1.64 -1.65
CA GLN A 61 -8.34 -2.02 -0.67
C GLN A 61 -8.20 -0.96 0.45
N GLY A 62 -8.46 0.32 0.14
CA GLY A 62 -8.42 1.42 1.11
C GLY A 62 -9.61 1.44 2.06
N CYS A 63 -10.85 1.48 1.54
CA CYS A 63 -12.05 1.70 2.37
C CYS A 63 -13.00 0.49 2.46
N GLY A 64 -12.76 -0.59 1.71
CA GLY A 64 -13.63 -1.78 1.72
C GLY A 64 -14.96 -1.63 0.96
N LYS A 65 -15.27 -0.48 0.36
CA LYS A 65 -16.48 -0.29 -0.46
C LYS A 65 -16.47 -1.18 -1.70
N PRO A 66 -17.64 -1.68 -2.15
CA PRO A 66 -17.74 -2.45 -3.38
C PRO A 66 -17.30 -1.62 -4.59
N LEU A 67 -16.51 -2.23 -5.47
CA LEU A 67 -16.06 -1.65 -6.73
C LEU A 67 -16.94 -2.15 -7.87
N HIS A 68 -17.29 -1.24 -8.76
CA HIS A 68 -17.92 -1.55 -10.03
C HIS A 68 -16.83 -1.74 -11.08
N GLN A 69 -16.60 -2.99 -11.49
CA GLN A 69 -15.61 -3.31 -12.52
C GLN A 69 -16.20 -3.08 -13.90
N ILE A 70 -15.48 -2.33 -14.74
CA ILE A 70 -15.87 -2.10 -16.14
C ILE A 70 -15.27 -3.23 -16.99
N PRO A 71 -16.08 -4.01 -17.73
CA PRO A 71 -15.57 -5.03 -18.64
C PRO A 71 -14.54 -4.47 -19.62
N GLY A 72 -13.48 -5.24 -19.90
CA GLY A 72 -12.41 -4.82 -20.81
C GLY A 72 -11.40 -3.81 -20.24
N ARG A 73 -11.57 -3.35 -18.99
CA ARG A 73 -10.58 -2.53 -18.27
C ARG A 73 -9.78 -3.36 -17.27
N LYS A 74 -8.61 -2.84 -16.88
CA LYS A 74 -7.82 -3.41 -15.78
C LYS A 74 -8.66 -3.39 -14.49
N LYS A 75 -8.53 -4.45 -13.68
CA LYS A 75 -9.22 -4.58 -12.40
C LYS A 75 -8.91 -3.38 -11.50
N LEU A 76 -9.95 -2.65 -11.09
CA LEU A 76 -9.85 -1.57 -10.10
C LEU A 76 -9.47 -2.16 -8.73
N LYS A 77 -8.54 -1.49 -8.05
CA LYS A 77 -8.14 -1.80 -6.67
C LYS A 77 -8.69 -0.79 -5.65
N PHE A 78 -9.01 0.42 -6.09
CA PHE A 78 -9.42 1.53 -5.26
C PHE A 78 -10.64 2.23 -5.85
N CYS A 79 -11.52 2.76 -4.99
CA CYS A 79 -12.70 3.50 -5.43
C CYS A 79 -12.41 4.98 -5.75
N SER A 80 -11.29 5.52 -5.25
CA SER A 80 -10.88 6.91 -5.45
C SER A 80 -9.36 7.08 -5.39
N PRO A 81 -8.82 8.19 -5.92
CA PRO A 81 -7.42 8.57 -5.74
C PRO A 81 -7.01 8.66 -4.26
N ASP A 82 -7.90 9.18 -3.39
CA ASP A 82 -7.66 9.30 -1.95
C ASP A 82 -7.45 7.93 -1.29
N CYS A 83 -8.35 6.97 -1.59
CA CYS A 83 -8.22 5.61 -1.07
C CYS A 83 -6.94 4.93 -1.56
N ARG A 84 -6.50 5.23 -2.79
CA ARG A 84 -5.22 4.75 -3.31
C ARG A 84 -4.07 5.34 -2.52
N GLN A 85 -4.02 6.66 -2.36
CA GLN A 85 -2.93 7.35 -1.69
C GLN A 85 -2.82 6.91 -0.22
N GLN A 86 -3.94 6.89 0.49
CA GLN A 86 -4.00 6.47 1.89
C GLN A 86 -3.46 5.05 2.05
N TRP A 87 -3.89 4.12 1.18
CA TRP A 87 -3.46 2.73 1.25
C TRP A 87 -1.95 2.57 1.01
N TRP A 88 -1.38 3.26 0.01
CA TRP A 88 0.06 3.20 -0.24
C TRP A 88 0.90 3.90 0.84
N ASN A 89 0.34 4.90 1.53
CA ASN A 89 1.00 5.52 2.68
C ASN A 89 1.04 4.60 3.90
N THR A 90 0.00 3.78 4.12
CA THR A 90 -0.06 2.83 5.25
C THR A 90 0.61 1.49 4.95
N HIS A 91 0.84 1.16 3.68
CA HIS A 91 1.47 -0.09 3.23
C HIS A 91 2.80 0.15 2.47
N PRO A 92 3.79 0.82 3.07
CA PRO A 92 5.08 1.04 2.42
C PRO A 92 5.85 -0.28 2.17
N ASP A 93 5.56 -1.33 2.95
CA ASP A 93 6.08 -2.70 2.78
C ASP A 93 5.63 -3.36 1.46
N GLN A 94 4.46 -2.97 0.95
CA GLN A 94 3.92 -3.47 -0.32
C GLN A 94 4.53 -2.75 -1.55
N ILE A 95 5.36 -1.71 -1.33
CA ILE A 95 6.00 -0.96 -2.42
C ILE A 95 7.30 -1.66 -2.84
N GLU A 96 7.26 -2.34 -3.98
CA GLU A 96 8.47 -2.86 -4.63
C GLU A 96 9.33 -1.72 -5.19
N ARG A 97 10.40 -1.36 -4.46
CA ARG A 97 11.38 -0.34 -4.91
C ARG A 97 12.38 -0.96 -5.90
N LYS A 98 12.01 -1.02 -7.19
CA LYS A 98 12.82 -1.65 -8.26
C LYS A 98 14.01 -0.82 -8.75
N ALA A 99 14.06 0.46 -8.43
CA ALA A 99 15.09 1.38 -8.91
C ALA A 99 16.18 1.67 -7.88
N VAL A 100 16.49 0.71 -6.99
CA VAL A 100 17.62 0.83 -6.06
C VAL A 100 18.82 0.15 -6.69
N TYR A 101 19.86 0.92 -6.96
CA TYR A 101 21.10 0.44 -7.56
C TYR A 101 22.24 0.53 -6.55
N SER A 102 23.07 -0.51 -6.50
CA SER A 102 24.26 -0.57 -5.64
C SER A 102 25.50 -0.20 -6.44
N PHE A 103 26.36 0.63 -5.86
CA PHE A 103 27.59 1.12 -6.47
C PHE A 103 28.74 1.14 -5.46
N THR A 104 29.95 1.23 -5.99
CA THR A 104 31.16 1.55 -5.24
C THR A 104 31.56 2.98 -5.58
N CYS A 105 31.80 3.82 -4.57
CA CYS A 105 32.19 5.21 -4.81
C CYS A 105 33.58 5.27 -5.45
N ALA A 106 33.69 5.97 -6.59
CA ALA A 106 34.95 6.14 -7.31
C ALA A 106 36.01 6.97 -6.56
N TYR A 107 35.64 7.68 -5.47
CA TYR A 107 36.57 8.47 -4.66
C TYR A 107 37.00 7.73 -3.39
N CYS A 108 36.04 7.39 -2.52
CA CYS A 108 36.35 6.81 -1.21
C CYS A 108 36.30 5.28 -1.16
N GLY A 109 35.90 4.61 -2.24
CA GLY A 109 35.79 3.15 -2.30
C GLY A 109 34.61 2.55 -1.52
N ASN A 110 33.83 3.35 -0.79
CA ASN A 110 32.71 2.85 -0.01
C ASN A 110 31.56 2.39 -0.90
N GLN A 111 30.92 1.28 -0.51
CA GLN A 111 29.67 0.83 -1.11
C GLN A 111 28.51 1.75 -0.72
N PHE A 112 27.63 2.05 -1.66
CA PHE A 112 26.42 2.84 -1.43
C PHE A 112 25.29 2.44 -2.38
N THR A 113 24.06 2.78 -2.01
CA THR A 113 22.88 2.58 -2.86
C THR A 113 22.30 3.91 -3.32
N ALA A 114 21.75 3.97 -4.52
CA ALA A 114 21.02 5.13 -5.03
C ALA A 114 19.68 4.73 -5.63
N TYR A 115 18.65 5.54 -5.36
CA TYR A 115 17.32 5.37 -5.97
C TYR A 115 17.23 6.14 -7.29
N GLY A 116 16.71 5.51 -8.34
CA GLY A 116 16.38 6.12 -9.64
C GLY A 116 17.58 6.50 -10.52
N ASN A 117 18.80 6.48 -9.98
CA ASN A 117 20.01 6.83 -10.72
C ASN A 117 20.89 5.59 -10.93
N SER A 118 20.84 5.04 -12.14
CA SER A 118 21.59 3.84 -12.54
C SER A 118 23.06 4.11 -12.88
N SER A 119 23.50 5.37 -12.93
CA SER A 119 24.84 5.77 -13.37
C SER A 119 25.62 6.58 -12.32
N ARG A 120 25.21 6.50 -11.05
CA ARG A 120 25.80 7.30 -9.98
C ARG A 120 27.22 6.81 -9.63
N LYS A 121 28.20 7.71 -9.70
CA LYS A 121 29.63 7.40 -9.47
C LYS A 121 30.12 7.69 -8.05
N TYR A 122 29.48 8.62 -7.35
CA TYR A 122 29.91 9.10 -6.04
C TYR A 122 28.82 8.94 -4.99
N CYS A 123 29.19 8.49 -3.78
CA CYS A 123 28.23 8.30 -2.70
C CYS A 123 27.62 9.65 -2.26
N CYS A 124 28.43 10.72 -2.23
CA CYS A 124 28.00 12.05 -1.83
C CYS A 124 28.65 13.16 -2.69
N HIS A 125 28.16 14.40 -2.52
CA HIS A 125 28.64 15.57 -3.24
C HIS A 125 30.10 15.91 -2.92
N SER A 126 30.54 15.73 -1.67
CA SER A 126 31.94 15.96 -1.30
C SER A 126 32.90 15.03 -2.02
N CYS A 127 32.54 13.75 -2.20
CA CYS A 127 33.32 12.80 -3.00
C CYS A 127 33.38 13.20 -4.48
N TYR A 128 32.31 13.76 -5.03
CA TYR A 128 32.32 14.32 -6.39
C TYR A 128 33.30 15.49 -6.52
N ILE A 129 33.24 16.45 -5.59
CA ILE A 129 34.15 17.61 -5.58
C ILE A 129 35.60 17.12 -5.43
N ALA A 130 35.86 16.26 -4.45
CA ALA A 130 37.21 15.80 -4.18
C ALA A 130 37.82 15.01 -5.34
N ALA A 131 37.04 14.16 -6.02
CA ALA A 131 37.50 13.44 -7.20
C ALA A 131 37.72 14.34 -8.43
N ARG A 132 36.97 15.44 -8.55
CA ARG A 132 37.02 16.30 -9.75
C ARG A 132 38.02 17.44 -9.65
N PHE A 133 38.28 17.94 -8.44
CA PHE A 133 39.05 19.17 -8.23
C PHE A 133 40.35 18.97 -7.43
N ARG A 134 40.62 17.79 -6.83
CA ARG A 134 41.96 17.49 -6.26
C ARG A 134 42.89 17.01 -7.37
N GLY A 135 43.41 17.96 -8.15
CA GLY A 135 44.40 17.71 -9.20
C GLY A 135 44.68 18.87 -10.15
N GLY A 136 44.04 20.03 -9.98
CA GLY A 136 44.25 21.20 -10.84
C GLY A 136 44.28 22.47 -10.01
N GLU A 137 45.46 23.08 -10.00
CA GLU A 137 45.87 24.44 -9.66
C GLU A 137 44.71 25.42 -9.39
N SER A 138 44.74 26.00 -8.19
CA SER A 138 44.04 27.23 -7.87
C SER A 138 44.40 28.31 -8.90
N HIS A 139 43.47 28.63 -9.78
CA HIS A 139 43.48 29.91 -10.49
C HIS A 139 43.04 30.97 -9.49
N ASP A 140 44.03 31.76 -9.06
CA ASP A 140 43.87 33.08 -8.45
C ASP A 140 43.12 34.03 -9.40
#